data_AF-A0A1C5Z7N1-F1
#
_entry.id   AF-A0A1C5Z7N1-F1
#
_cell.length_a   1.000
_cell.length_b   1.000
_cell.length_c   1.000
_cell.angle_alpha   90.00
_cell.angle_beta   90.00
_cell.angle_gamma   90.00
#
_symmetry.space_group_name_H-M   'P 1'
#
loop_
_entity.id
_entity.type
_entity.pdbx_description
1 polymer ?
#
loop_
_entity_poly.entity_id
_entity_poly.type
_entity_poly.pdbx_seq_one_letter_code
_entity_poly.pdbx_strand_id
1 'polypeptide(L)'
;MEEKKQIENEHLTKVYHTNHIVEAITVEKRCTGIAHYRKVSRRGYVNLETGEYIESKARASPIDIEKRFKKSCHELRRIINLNFTGHCSEKFLTLTYSGTMRDYKQVNLDFKRFWSRFRYSYPSCEYIRIIEPQANGSYHLHVLMKRMDRQGLFVPMKKLKQMWERGGVWIENLPFVDNFGAYFCPKFLKESTTSTDTVSKAHEKGTRIAFYPEHFRLYSCSRGIQKPVPVTMTYGKLKQIVGGTPPCYSHTTTIRDEQGSREILNSITYEQYILKGEKRHE
;
A
#
# COMPACT_ATOMS: atom_id res chain seq x y z
N MET A 1 -31.72 5.34 7.30
CA MET A 1 -31.02 5.30 6.01
C MET A 1 -30.32 6.65 5.89
N GLU A 2 -29.05 6.76 6.27
CA GLU A 2 -28.32 8.05 6.17
C GLU A 2 -28.17 8.41 4.68
N GLU A 3 -28.78 9.51 4.27
CA GLU A 3 -28.55 10.08 2.94
C GLU A 3 -27.05 10.33 2.75
N LYS A 4 -26.44 9.67 1.76
CA LYS A 4 -25.08 10.01 1.36
C LYS A 4 -25.11 11.43 0.81
N LYS A 5 -24.57 12.38 1.57
CA LYS A 5 -24.30 13.74 1.11
C LYS A 5 -23.55 13.66 -0.22
N GLN A 6 -24.15 14.18 -1.30
CA GLN A 6 -23.51 14.18 -2.61
C GLN A 6 -22.30 15.12 -2.59
N ILE A 7 -21.20 14.69 -3.21
CA ILE A 7 -20.01 15.51 -3.37
C ILE A 7 -20.27 16.53 -4.48
N GLU A 8 -20.16 17.81 -4.12
CA GLU A 8 -20.28 18.93 -5.04
C GLU A 8 -19.19 18.90 -6.12
N ASN A 9 -19.54 19.31 -7.33
CA ASN A 9 -18.64 19.20 -8.49
C ASN A 9 -17.37 20.07 -8.37
N GLU A 10 -17.41 21.14 -7.57
CA GLU A 10 -16.31 22.09 -7.41
C GLU A 10 -15.25 21.61 -6.40
N HIS A 11 -15.59 20.65 -5.54
CA HIS A 11 -14.67 20.14 -4.53
C HIS A 11 -13.38 19.61 -5.18
N LEU A 12 -12.23 20.02 -4.62
CA LEU A 12 -10.94 19.54 -5.06
C LEU A 12 -10.72 18.10 -4.61
N THR A 13 -10.45 17.25 -5.58
CA THR A 13 -10.21 15.83 -5.42
C THR A 13 -8.79 15.49 -5.85
N LYS A 14 -8.11 14.73 -5.00
CA LYS A 14 -6.81 14.14 -5.31
C LYS A 14 -7.04 12.80 -5.99
N VAL A 15 -6.57 12.67 -7.23
CA VAL A 15 -6.82 11.51 -8.08
C VAL A 15 -5.50 10.80 -8.38
N TYR A 16 -5.50 9.48 -8.22
CA TYR A 16 -4.43 8.60 -8.69
C TYR A 16 -4.97 7.77 -9.86
N HIS A 17 -4.21 7.74 -10.95
CA HIS A 17 -4.48 6.90 -12.11
C HIS A 17 -3.44 5.78 -12.18
N THR A 18 -3.87 4.54 -12.03
CA THR A 18 -3.00 3.35 -12.02
C THR A 18 -3.55 2.31 -13.00
N ASN A 19 -3.07 2.37 -14.24
CA ASN A 19 -3.63 1.60 -15.36
C ASN A 19 -5.14 1.84 -15.48
N HIS A 20 -5.95 0.80 -15.36
CA HIS A 20 -7.42 0.87 -15.48
C HIS A 20 -8.12 1.22 -14.15
N ILE A 21 -7.37 1.53 -13.08
CA ILE A 21 -7.92 1.87 -11.77
C ILE A 21 -7.75 3.36 -11.52
N VAL A 22 -8.85 4.02 -11.18
CA VAL A 22 -8.87 5.41 -10.71
C VAL A 22 -9.20 5.39 -9.22
N GLU A 23 -8.38 6.05 -8.40
CA GLU A 23 -8.65 6.27 -6.99
C GLU A 23 -8.78 7.77 -6.72
N ALA A 24 -9.86 8.16 -6.05
CA ALA A 24 -10.19 9.54 -5.74
C ALA A 24 -10.28 9.75 -4.22
N ILE A 25 -9.69 10.85 -3.76
CA ILE A 25 -9.75 11.29 -2.37
C ILE A 25 -10.26 12.73 -2.37
N THR A 26 -11.50 12.91 -1.94
CA THR A 26 -12.17 14.21 -1.86
C THR A 26 -12.25 14.64 -0.40
N VAL A 27 -11.74 15.83 -0.09
CA VAL A 27 -11.86 16.45 1.23
C VAL A 27 -12.89 17.55 1.12
N GLU A 28 -13.91 17.51 1.97
CA GLU A 28 -15.01 18.48 1.96
C GLU A 28 -14.52 19.90 2.30
N LYS A 29 -13.82 20.06 3.43
CA LYS A 29 -13.20 21.33 3.84
C LYS A 29 -11.69 21.20 3.84
N ARG A 30 -11.01 21.91 2.93
CA ARG A 30 -9.54 21.88 2.89
C ARG A 30 -8.98 22.72 4.03
N CYS A 31 -8.18 22.12 4.91
CA CYS A 31 -7.47 22.87 5.94
C CYS A 31 -6.14 23.39 5.36
N THR A 32 -6.03 24.72 5.23
CA THR A 32 -4.77 25.41 4.90
C THR A 32 -4.04 25.91 6.14
N GLY A 33 -4.72 26.00 7.28
CA GLY A 33 -4.18 26.45 8.58
C GLY A 33 -3.17 25.49 9.23
N ILE A 34 -2.59 24.56 8.49
CA ILE A 34 -1.39 23.82 8.92
C ILE A 34 -0.16 24.17 8.09
N ALA A 35 -0.33 24.96 7.03
CA ALA A 35 0.76 25.36 6.13
C ALA A 35 1.78 26.28 6.82
N HIS A 36 1.37 27.00 7.86
CA HIS A 36 2.24 27.85 8.65
C HIS A 36 3.04 27.07 9.71
N TYR A 37 2.89 25.75 9.85
CA TYR A 37 3.74 24.96 10.73
C TYR A 37 4.84 24.22 9.97
N ARG A 38 6.09 24.39 10.40
CA ARG A 38 7.25 23.67 9.84
C ARG A 38 7.79 22.67 10.84
N LYS A 39 7.96 21.41 10.41
CA LYS A 39 8.67 20.40 11.21
C LYS A 39 10.16 20.72 11.24
N VAL A 40 10.74 20.87 12.44
CA VAL A 40 12.16 21.21 12.64
C VAL A 40 12.98 20.07 13.24
N SER A 41 12.34 19.12 13.94
CA SER A 41 13.01 17.96 14.51
C SER A 41 12.08 16.74 14.53
N ARG A 42 12.55 15.59 15.06
CA ARG A 42 11.71 14.38 15.18
C ARG A 42 10.41 14.66 15.95
N ARG A 43 10.48 15.51 16.98
CA ARG A 43 9.37 15.87 17.88
C ARG A 43 8.98 17.35 17.83
N GLY A 44 9.69 18.19 17.08
CA GLY A 44 9.49 19.63 17.11
C GLY A 44 8.84 20.18 15.85
N TYR A 45 7.87 21.06 16.05
CA TYR A 45 7.24 21.90 15.04
C TYR A 45 7.43 23.37 15.44
N VAL A 46 7.54 24.25 14.46
CA VAL A 46 7.57 25.70 14.69
C VAL A 46 6.41 26.31 13.94
N ASN A 47 5.62 27.12 14.62
CA ASN A 47 4.69 28.05 13.99
C ASN A 47 5.52 29.15 13.31
N LEU A 48 5.41 29.27 11.99
CA LEU A 48 6.16 30.24 11.19
C LEU A 48 5.67 31.68 11.37
N GLU A 49 4.43 31.87 11.83
CA GLU A 49 3.86 33.19 12.10
C GLU A 49 4.25 33.70 13.49
N THR A 50 4.12 32.84 14.51
CA THR A 50 4.39 33.25 15.91
C THR A 50 5.80 32.95 16.38
N GLY A 51 6.54 32.10 15.67
CA GLY A 51 7.85 31.57 16.10
C GLY A 51 7.74 30.51 17.20
N GLU A 52 6.53 30.17 17.67
CA GLU A 52 6.31 29.24 18.77
C GLU A 52 6.77 27.83 18.42
N TYR A 53 7.55 27.23 19.32
CA TYR A 53 7.95 25.83 19.24
C TYR A 53 6.92 24.94 19.93
N ILE A 54 6.42 23.96 19.18
CA ILE A 54 5.44 22.98 19.64
C ILE A 54 6.11 21.60 19.66
N GLU A 55 6.14 20.98 20.85
CA GLU A 55 6.59 19.60 21.00
C GLU A 55 5.44 18.62 20.76
N SER A 56 5.64 17.67 19.85
CA SER A 56 4.69 16.62 19.55
C SER A 56 4.73 15.52 20.60
N LYS A 57 3.56 15.07 21.05
CA LYS A 57 3.40 13.87 21.88
C LYS A 57 4.03 12.64 21.21
N ALA A 58 4.58 11.73 22.01
CA ALA A 58 5.20 10.50 21.51
C ALA A 58 4.16 9.61 20.79
N ARG A 59 4.48 9.17 19.56
CA ARG A 59 3.58 8.43 18.64
C ARG A 59 3.71 6.91 18.72
N ALA A 60 3.61 6.37 19.92
CA ALA A 60 3.81 4.94 20.18
C ALA A 60 2.51 4.19 20.54
N SER A 61 1.32 4.76 20.26
CA SER A 61 0.09 3.99 20.49
C SER A 61 -0.05 2.87 19.45
N PRO A 62 -0.62 1.69 19.80
CA PRO A 62 -0.94 0.64 18.84
C PRO A 62 -1.79 1.13 17.65
N ILE A 63 -2.70 2.07 17.90
CA ILE A 63 -3.54 2.72 16.89
C ILE A 63 -2.69 3.44 15.83
N ASP A 64 -1.57 4.06 16.23
CA ASP A 64 -0.66 4.74 15.29
C ASP A 64 0.10 3.74 14.40
N ILE A 65 0.45 2.57 14.93
CA ILE A 65 1.12 1.51 14.17
C ILE A 65 0.18 0.99 13.07
N GLU A 66 -1.07 0.71 13.41
CA GLU A 66 -2.09 0.27 12.46
C GLU A 66 -2.33 1.30 11.35
N LYS A 67 -2.49 2.59 11.71
CA LYS A 67 -2.64 3.67 10.72
C LYS A 67 -1.45 3.74 9.77
N ARG A 68 -0.21 3.64 10.27
CA ARG A 68 1.01 3.62 9.44
C ARG A 68 1.07 2.41 8.52
N PHE A 69 0.68 1.25 9.04
CA PHE A 69 0.63 0.01 8.26
C PHE A 69 -0.40 0.12 7.13
N LYS A 70 -1.65 0.52 7.42
CA LYS A 70 -2.70 0.74 6.42
C LYS A 70 -2.25 1.72 5.33
N LYS A 71 -1.61 2.83 5.71
CA LYS A 71 -1.05 3.78 4.75
C LYS A 71 0.01 3.13 3.85
N SER A 72 0.93 2.36 4.42
CA SER A 72 1.97 1.65 3.66
C SER A 72 1.37 0.63 2.69
N CYS A 73 0.32 -0.09 3.11
CA CYS A 73 -0.44 -1.00 2.25
C CYS A 73 -1.13 -0.28 1.09
N HIS A 74 -1.78 0.85 1.34
CA HIS A 74 -2.42 1.64 0.28
C HIS A 74 -1.41 2.14 -0.75
N GLU A 75 -0.25 2.63 -0.30
CA GLU A 75 0.84 3.04 -1.20
C GLU A 75 1.38 1.86 -2.01
N LEU A 76 1.65 0.73 -1.35
CA LEU A 76 2.09 -0.50 -2.01
C LEU A 76 1.11 -0.94 -3.09
N ARG A 77 -0.19 -0.95 -2.78
CA ARG A 77 -1.26 -1.33 -3.72
C ARG A 77 -1.22 -0.48 -4.99
N ARG A 78 -1.10 0.85 -4.86
CA ARG A 78 -1.01 1.74 -6.02
C ARG A 78 0.28 1.48 -6.83
N ILE A 79 1.41 1.26 -6.16
CA ILE A 79 2.68 0.95 -6.84
C ILE A 79 2.58 -0.36 -7.62
N ILE A 80 2.02 -1.41 -7.01
CA ILE A 80 1.81 -2.70 -7.69
C ILE A 80 0.90 -2.51 -8.89
N ASN A 81 -0.28 -1.90 -8.70
CA ASN A 81 -1.28 -1.73 -9.75
C ASN A 81 -0.78 -0.86 -10.91
N LEU A 82 0.16 0.05 -10.68
CA LEU A 82 0.81 0.84 -11.74
C LEU A 82 1.84 0.02 -12.53
N ASN A 83 2.57 -0.88 -11.85
CA ASN A 83 3.78 -1.49 -12.42
C ASN A 83 3.60 -2.90 -12.95
N PHE A 84 2.57 -3.62 -12.51
CA PHE A 84 2.36 -5.04 -12.80
C PHE A 84 0.98 -5.25 -13.40
N THR A 85 0.95 -5.98 -14.51
CA THR A 85 -0.25 -6.17 -15.34
C THR A 85 -0.52 -7.65 -15.66
N GLY A 86 0.38 -8.55 -15.27
CA GLY A 86 0.34 -9.98 -15.60
C GLY A 86 1.13 -10.35 -16.86
N HIS A 87 1.95 -9.44 -17.39
CA HIS A 87 2.73 -9.69 -18.61
C HIS A 87 3.74 -10.84 -18.43
N CYS A 88 4.15 -11.51 -19.51
CA CYS A 88 5.07 -12.67 -19.48
C CYS A 88 6.47 -12.33 -18.93
N SER A 89 6.84 -11.06 -18.94
CA SER A 89 8.06 -10.49 -18.34
C SER A 89 8.00 -10.37 -16.82
N GLU A 90 6.83 -10.60 -16.21
CA GLU A 90 6.57 -10.44 -14.79
C GLU A 90 6.49 -11.81 -14.10
N LYS A 91 6.94 -11.85 -12.84
CA LYS A 91 6.90 -13.05 -11.99
C LYS A 91 6.61 -12.65 -10.54
N PHE A 92 5.96 -13.56 -9.83
CA PHE A 92 5.76 -13.49 -8.40
C PHE A 92 6.54 -14.61 -7.71
N LEU A 93 7.22 -14.24 -6.64
CA LEU A 93 8.11 -15.11 -5.89
C LEU A 93 7.75 -15.12 -4.42
N THR A 94 7.81 -16.29 -3.82
CA THR A 94 7.80 -16.44 -2.36
C THR A 94 9.10 -17.11 -1.91
N LEU A 95 9.83 -16.44 -1.02
CA LEU A 95 11.05 -16.95 -0.40
C LEU A 95 10.79 -17.20 1.08
N THR A 96 11.08 -18.42 1.54
CA THR A 96 10.92 -18.82 2.94
C THR A 96 12.26 -19.22 3.54
N TYR A 97 12.35 -19.19 4.86
CA TYR A 97 13.50 -19.71 5.60
C TYR A 97 13.26 -21.16 5.99
N SER A 98 14.33 -21.97 6.05
CA SER A 98 14.26 -23.35 6.54
C SER A 98 13.97 -23.42 8.04
N GLY A 99 14.36 -22.38 8.79
CA GLY A 99 14.07 -22.22 10.22
C GLY A 99 13.31 -20.93 10.53
N THR A 100 12.96 -20.74 11.80
CA THR A 100 12.28 -19.54 12.28
C THR A 100 13.16 -18.30 12.14
N MET A 101 12.73 -17.34 11.32
CA MET A 101 13.44 -16.09 11.09
C MET A 101 12.63 -14.90 11.61
N ARG A 102 13.03 -14.32 12.75
CA ARG A 102 12.37 -13.13 13.33
C ARG A 102 13.25 -11.88 13.35
N ASP A 103 14.48 -11.99 12.83
CA ASP A 103 15.39 -10.85 12.74
C ASP A 103 15.13 -10.05 11.46
N TYR A 104 14.47 -8.90 11.64
CA TYR A 104 14.17 -7.98 10.56
C TYR A 104 15.43 -7.45 9.84
N LYS A 105 16.54 -7.21 10.55
CA LYS A 105 17.79 -6.73 9.93
C LYS A 105 18.41 -7.83 9.07
N GLN A 106 18.42 -9.06 9.57
CA GLN A 106 18.93 -10.22 8.84
C GLN A 106 18.13 -10.48 7.55
N VAL A 107 16.80 -10.42 7.62
CA VAL A 107 15.93 -10.57 6.43
C VAL A 107 16.24 -9.53 5.33
N ASN A 108 16.56 -8.30 5.73
CA ASN A 108 16.99 -7.26 4.78
C ASN A 108 18.35 -7.58 4.15
N LEU A 109 19.31 -8.04 4.94
CA LEU A 109 20.65 -8.38 4.47
C LEU A 109 20.62 -9.59 3.52
N ASP A 110 19.88 -10.64 3.88
CA ASP A 110 19.74 -11.85 3.06
C ASP A 110 19.10 -11.53 1.72
N PHE A 111 18.03 -10.73 1.72
CA PHE A 111 17.41 -10.32 0.47
C PHE A 111 18.36 -9.48 -0.40
N LYS A 112 19.17 -8.58 0.19
CA LYS A 112 20.16 -7.81 -0.56
C LYS A 112 21.16 -8.73 -1.26
N ARG A 113 21.64 -9.78 -0.59
CA ARG A 113 22.56 -10.79 -1.16
C ARG A 113 21.89 -11.59 -2.27
N PHE A 114 20.67 -12.07 -2.04
CA PHE A 114 19.86 -12.74 -3.05
C PHE A 114 19.68 -11.88 -4.30
N TRP A 115 19.25 -10.62 -4.13
CA TRP A 115 19.00 -9.72 -5.24
C TRP A 115 20.27 -9.36 -6.00
N SER A 116 21.41 -9.24 -5.31
CA SER A 116 22.71 -9.03 -5.96
C SER A 116 23.05 -10.18 -6.92
N ARG A 117 22.86 -11.44 -6.50
CA ARG A 117 23.09 -12.62 -7.36
C ARG A 117 22.07 -12.71 -8.49
N PHE A 118 20.81 -12.38 -8.20
CA PHE A 118 19.75 -12.35 -9.20
C PHE A 118 20.03 -11.33 -10.29
N ARG A 119 20.34 -10.09 -9.92
CA ARG A 119 20.66 -8.99 -10.84
C ARG A 119 21.89 -9.28 -11.70
N TYR A 120 22.89 -9.98 -11.16
CA TYR A 120 24.04 -10.42 -11.97
C TYR A 120 23.62 -11.32 -13.14
N SER A 121 22.66 -12.23 -12.90
CA SER A 121 22.13 -13.12 -13.95
C SER A 121 21.04 -12.50 -14.82
N TYR A 122 20.31 -11.52 -14.29
CA TYR A 122 19.15 -10.89 -14.93
C TYR A 122 19.22 -9.36 -14.71
N PRO A 123 20.12 -8.66 -15.42
CA PRO A 123 20.46 -7.26 -15.12
C PRO A 123 19.32 -6.27 -15.40
N SER A 124 18.40 -6.59 -16.32
CA SER A 124 17.25 -5.75 -16.66
C SER A 124 16.05 -5.94 -15.72
N CYS A 125 16.17 -6.78 -14.70
CA CYS A 125 15.08 -7.03 -13.75
C CYS A 125 15.05 -5.97 -12.63
N GLU A 126 13.83 -5.58 -12.26
CA GLU A 126 13.51 -4.72 -11.13
C GLU A 126 12.49 -5.42 -10.22
N TYR A 127 12.46 -5.09 -8.93
CA TYR A 127 11.59 -5.74 -7.95
C TYR A 127 10.77 -4.80 -7.07
N ILE A 128 9.66 -5.32 -6.55
CA ILE A 128 9.02 -4.91 -5.29
C ILE A 128 9.09 -6.12 -4.35
N ARG A 129 9.59 -5.91 -3.13
CA ARG A 129 9.67 -6.94 -2.09
C ARG A 129 8.83 -6.51 -0.91
N ILE A 130 8.03 -7.42 -0.39
CA ILE A 130 7.27 -7.32 0.85
C ILE A 130 7.84 -8.32 1.86
N ILE A 131 8.06 -7.87 3.10
CA ILE A 131 8.37 -8.75 4.23
C ILE A 131 7.05 -9.04 4.93
N GLU A 132 6.66 -10.30 5.04
CA GLU A 132 5.43 -10.72 5.71
C GLU A 132 5.75 -11.73 6.81
N PRO A 133 5.25 -11.56 8.05
CA PRO A 133 5.28 -12.58 9.08
C PRO A 133 4.24 -13.68 8.80
N GLN A 134 4.65 -14.91 8.96
CA GLN A 134 3.79 -16.09 9.05
C GLN A 134 3.02 -16.10 10.38
N ALA A 135 2.10 -17.04 10.55
CA ALA A 135 1.29 -17.16 11.78
C ALA A 135 2.16 -17.34 13.04
N ASN A 136 3.31 -18.00 12.92
CA ASN A 136 4.28 -18.17 14.00
C ASN A 136 5.25 -16.98 14.15
N GLY A 137 5.03 -15.87 13.43
CA GLY A 137 5.88 -14.68 13.43
C GLY A 137 7.19 -14.80 12.64
N SER A 138 7.51 -15.97 12.07
CA SER A 138 8.66 -16.11 11.16
C SER A 138 8.43 -15.30 9.90
N TYR A 139 9.42 -14.54 9.44
CA TYR A 139 9.35 -13.78 8.21
C TYR A 139 9.53 -14.65 6.98
N HIS A 140 8.73 -14.37 5.95
CA HIS A 140 8.96 -14.77 4.58
C HIS A 140 8.89 -13.54 3.67
N LEU A 141 9.39 -13.68 2.44
CA LEU A 141 9.44 -12.59 1.47
C LEU A 141 8.55 -12.89 0.30
N HIS A 142 7.72 -11.92 -0.06
CA HIS A 142 7.00 -11.87 -1.31
C HIS A 142 7.74 -10.91 -2.26
N VAL A 143 8.07 -11.35 -3.47
CA VAL A 143 8.82 -10.57 -4.44
C VAL A 143 8.06 -10.55 -5.76
N LEU A 144 7.63 -9.36 -6.16
CA LEU A 144 7.15 -9.08 -7.50
C LEU A 144 8.34 -8.59 -8.32
N MET A 145 8.61 -9.21 -9.46
CA MET A 145 9.74 -8.83 -10.30
C MET A 145 9.33 -8.77 -11.76
N LYS A 146 9.95 -7.85 -12.50
CA LYS A 146 9.73 -7.72 -13.94
C LYS A 146 11.01 -7.36 -14.68
N ARG A 147 11.13 -7.86 -15.91
CA ARG A 147 12.12 -7.31 -16.86
C ARG A 147 11.64 -5.97 -17.40
N MET A 148 12.54 -5.00 -17.43
CA MET A 148 12.24 -3.66 -17.95
C MET A 148 12.25 -3.60 -19.49
N ASP A 149 12.94 -4.53 -20.15
CA ASP A 149 12.96 -4.68 -21.61
C ASP A 149 11.70 -5.37 -22.18
N ARG A 150 10.73 -5.71 -21.32
CA ARG A 150 9.47 -6.41 -21.65
C ARG A 150 9.63 -7.76 -22.34
N GLN A 151 10.82 -8.33 -22.42
CA GLN A 151 10.99 -9.70 -22.90
C GLN A 151 10.50 -10.69 -21.85
N GLY A 152 10.13 -11.90 -22.29
CA GLY A 152 9.75 -12.99 -21.40
C GLY A 152 10.79 -13.22 -20.30
N LEU A 153 10.32 -13.40 -19.07
CA LEU A 153 11.17 -13.71 -17.93
C LEU A 153 11.01 -15.19 -17.59
N PHE A 154 12.05 -15.97 -17.85
CA PHE A 154 12.14 -17.36 -17.41
C PHE A 154 13.30 -17.50 -16.43
N VAL A 155 13.04 -18.10 -15.27
CA VAL A 155 14.04 -18.31 -14.22
C VAL A 155 13.99 -19.78 -13.79
N PRO A 156 15.02 -20.59 -14.11
CA PRO A 156 15.06 -21.98 -13.67
C PRO A 156 15.03 -22.11 -12.15
N MET A 157 14.16 -22.98 -11.63
CA MET A 157 14.01 -23.21 -10.18
C MET A 157 15.33 -23.58 -9.49
N LYS A 158 16.18 -24.40 -10.14
CA LYS A 158 17.51 -24.77 -9.62
C LYS A 158 18.39 -23.55 -9.38
N LYS A 159 18.48 -22.66 -10.37
CA LYS A 159 19.29 -21.43 -10.30
C LYS A 159 18.77 -20.50 -9.21
N LEU A 160 17.45 -20.43 -9.06
CA LEU A 160 16.82 -19.58 -8.07
C LEU A 160 17.04 -20.08 -6.63
N LYS A 161 16.95 -21.39 -6.39
CA LYS A 161 17.31 -22.00 -5.11
C LYS A 161 18.78 -21.75 -4.74
N GLN A 162 19.69 -21.83 -5.72
CA GLN A 162 21.11 -21.48 -5.56
C GLN A 162 21.34 -20.01 -5.24
N MET A 163 20.48 -19.08 -5.68
CA MET A 163 20.61 -17.67 -5.32
C MET A 163 20.12 -17.38 -3.89
N TRP A 164 19.07 -18.09 -3.43
CA TRP A 164 18.46 -17.86 -2.13
C TRP A 164 19.20 -18.51 -0.98
N GLU A 165 19.50 -19.82 -1.05
CA GLU A 165 20.29 -20.59 -0.07
C GLU A 165 19.79 -20.58 1.40
N ARG A 166 18.67 -19.92 1.73
CA ARG A 166 18.15 -19.82 3.11
C ARG A 166 16.94 -20.71 3.40
N GLY A 167 16.33 -21.31 2.39
CA GLY A 167 15.13 -22.14 2.55
C GLY A 167 14.37 -22.35 1.24
N GLY A 168 13.04 -22.38 1.35
CA GLY A 168 12.14 -22.66 0.22
C GLY A 168 12.03 -21.51 -0.75
N VAL A 169 11.79 -21.85 -2.02
CA VAL A 169 11.47 -20.89 -3.08
C VAL A 169 10.30 -21.39 -3.91
N TRP A 170 9.34 -20.50 -4.14
CA TRP A 170 8.23 -20.70 -5.05
C TRP A 170 8.20 -19.57 -6.08
N ILE A 171 8.03 -19.90 -7.36
CA ILE A 171 7.91 -18.92 -8.45
C ILE A 171 6.68 -19.24 -9.28
N GLU A 172 5.91 -18.20 -9.59
CA GLU A 172 4.73 -18.30 -10.43
C GLU A 172 4.59 -17.06 -11.32
N ASN A 173 3.75 -17.19 -12.35
CA ASN A 173 3.25 -16.01 -13.06
C ASN A 173 2.35 -15.23 -12.11
N LEU A 174 2.26 -13.92 -12.28
CA LEU A 174 1.30 -13.15 -11.49
C LEU A 174 -0.12 -13.68 -11.76
N PRO A 175 -0.89 -14.04 -10.72
CA PRO A 175 -2.27 -14.40 -10.92
C PRO A 175 -3.01 -13.17 -11.44
N PHE A 176 -3.76 -13.34 -12.53
CA PHE A 176 -4.61 -12.29 -13.06
C PHE A 176 -5.74 -12.03 -12.07
N VAL A 177 -5.56 -11.00 -11.24
CA VAL A 177 -6.62 -10.40 -10.46
C VAL A 177 -6.53 -8.90 -10.68
N ASP A 178 -7.66 -8.28 -11.01
CA ASP A 178 -7.77 -6.86 -11.36
C ASP A 178 -7.16 -5.92 -10.31
N ASN A 179 -6.91 -6.43 -9.10
CA ASN A 179 -6.28 -5.71 -8.01
C ASN A 179 -5.37 -6.60 -7.15
N PHE A 180 -4.33 -7.20 -7.75
CA PHE A 180 -3.34 -8.02 -7.04
C PHE A 180 -2.74 -7.33 -5.80
N GLY A 181 -2.61 -6.00 -5.83
CA GLY A 181 -2.11 -5.23 -4.68
C GLY A 181 -2.93 -5.41 -3.39
N ALA A 182 -4.22 -5.77 -3.46
CA ALA A 182 -5.03 -6.08 -2.28
C ALA A 182 -4.62 -7.38 -1.58
N TYR A 183 -3.95 -8.31 -2.26
CA TYR A 183 -3.47 -9.56 -1.65
C TYR A 183 -2.55 -9.31 -0.45
N PHE A 184 -1.76 -8.23 -0.49
CA PHE A 184 -0.82 -7.85 0.57
C PHE A 184 -1.42 -6.89 1.61
N CYS A 185 -2.70 -6.56 1.49
CA CYS A 185 -3.37 -5.62 2.39
C CYS A 185 -4.29 -6.40 3.36
N PRO A 186 -3.87 -6.62 4.62
CA PRO A 186 -4.71 -7.28 5.61
C PRO A 186 -5.93 -6.45 5.97
N LYS A 187 -6.98 -7.13 6.45
CA LYS A 187 -8.15 -6.49 7.05
C LYS A 187 -7.95 -6.50 8.57
N PHE A 188 -8.10 -5.34 9.21
CA PHE A 188 -8.05 -5.23 10.66
C PHE A 188 -9.45 -5.47 11.23
N LEU A 189 -9.53 -6.15 12.38
CA LEU A 189 -10.80 -6.35 13.09
C LEU A 189 -11.31 -4.99 13.57
N LYS A 190 -12.60 -4.71 13.42
CA LYS A 190 -13.25 -3.60 14.14
C LYS A 190 -13.75 -4.15 15.48
N GLU A 191 -13.77 -3.36 16.54
CA GLU A 191 -14.22 -3.75 17.89
C GLU A 191 -15.65 -4.32 17.93
N SER A 192 -16.45 -4.22 16.85
CA SER A 192 -17.86 -4.60 16.80
C SER A 192 -18.17 -5.89 16.02
N THR A 193 -17.19 -6.72 15.65
CA THR A 193 -17.51 -8.02 15.00
C THR A 193 -17.70 -9.11 16.05
N THR A 194 -18.96 -9.48 16.28
CA THR A 194 -19.39 -10.62 17.09
C THR A 194 -18.77 -11.93 16.57
N SER A 195 -18.43 -12.78 17.52
CA SER A 195 -17.65 -14.01 17.44
C SER A 195 -18.32 -15.20 16.72
N THR A 196 -18.99 -14.96 15.58
CA THR A 196 -19.68 -16.02 14.82
C THR A 196 -19.34 -16.05 13.32
N ASP A 197 -18.60 -15.08 12.80
CA ASP A 197 -18.18 -15.10 11.39
C ASP A 197 -16.86 -15.84 11.22
N THR A 198 -16.80 -16.76 10.25
CA THR A 198 -15.57 -17.45 9.84
C THR A 198 -14.50 -16.41 9.54
N VAL A 199 -13.48 -16.32 10.40
CA VAL A 199 -12.46 -15.27 10.32
C VAL A 199 -11.73 -15.42 8.98
N SER A 200 -11.94 -14.47 8.06
CA SER A 200 -11.28 -14.56 6.75
C SER A 200 -9.75 -14.52 6.92
N LYS A 201 -9.00 -15.19 6.03
CA LYS A 201 -7.51 -15.17 6.02
C LYS A 201 -6.94 -13.74 6.09
N ALA A 202 -7.68 -12.75 5.59
CA ALA A 202 -7.27 -11.35 5.65
C ALA A 202 -7.27 -10.77 7.08
N HIS A 203 -8.15 -11.24 7.97
CA HIS A 203 -8.19 -10.89 9.39
C HIS A 203 -7.07 -11.56 10.19
N GLU A 204 -6.79 -12.84 9.92
CA GLU A 204 -5.63 -13.54 10.49
C GLU A 204 -4.30 -12.89 10.13
N LYS A 205 -4.22 -12.25 8.94
CA LYS A 205 -3.04 -11.46 8.55
C LYS A 205 -2.97 -10.12 9.29
N GLY A 206 -4.11 -9.54 9.68
CA GLY A 206 -4.18 -8.27 10.39
C GLY A 206 -3.60 -8.33 11.81
N THR A 207 -3.80 -9.43 12.52
CA THR A 207 -3.24 -9.64 13.87
C THR A 207 -1.71 -9.71 13.87
N ARG A 208 -1.10 -10.06 12.73
CA ARG A 208 0.35 -10.20 12.58
C ARG A 208 1.10 -8.88 12.55
N ILE A 209 0.38 -7.75 12.58
CA ILE A 209 1.00 -6.43 12.74
C ILE A 209 1.89 -6.36 13.98
N ALA A 210 1.54 -7.13 15.03
CA ALA A 210 2.30 -7.22 16.27
C ALA A 210 3.70 -7.84 16.12
N PHE A 211 3.96 -8.61 15.04
CA PHE A 211 5.27 -9.21 14.80
C PHE A 211 6.27 -8.24 14.17
N TYR A 212 5.83 -7.09 13.65
CA TYR A 212 6.74 -6.11 13.07
C TYR A 212 7.39 -5.25 14.16
N PRO A 213 8.70 -4.94 14.05
CA PRO A 213 9.35 -4.00 14.96
C PRO A 213 8.83 -2.57 14.74
N GLU A 214 8.99 -1.68 15.72
CA GLU A 214 8.44 -0.31 15.72
C GLU A 214 8.80 0.52 14.46
N HIS A 215 9.95 0.26 13.86
CA HIS A 215 10.48 0.98 12.69
C HIS A 215 10.66 0.07 11.47
N PHE A 216 9.71 -0.82 11.24
CA PHE A 216 9.70 -1.67 10.05
C PHE A 216 9.32 -0.90 8.78
N ARG A 217 9.80 -1.41 7.65
CA ARG A 217 9.38 -1.00 6.31
C ARG A 217 8.74 -2.21 5.63
N LEU A 218 7.41 -2.17 5.47
CA LEU A 218 6.63 -3.27 4.90
C LEU A 218 7.18 -3.74 3.55
N TYR A 219 7.53 -2.80 2.68
CA TYR A 219 8.01 -3.09 1.34
C TYR A 219 9.17 -2.19 0.90
N SER A 220 9.99 -2.71 -0.01
CA SER A 220 11.06 -1.98 -0.68
C SER A 220 11.02 -2.30 -2.17
N CYS A 221 11.35 -1.35 -3.03
CA CYS A 221 11.38 -1.56 -4.47
C CYS A 221 12.67 -1.03 -5.09
N SER A 222 12.99 -1.53 -6.28
CA SER A 222 14.10 -1.02 -7.09
C SER A 222 13.80 0.38 -7.64
N ARG A 223 14.81 1.02 -8.25
CA ARG A 223 14.71 2.42 -8.74
C ARG A 223 13.80 2.54 -9.97
N GLY A 224 13.75 1.53 -10.83
CA GLY A 224 12.94 1.50 -12.04
C GLY A 224 11.45 1.22 -11.79
N ILE A 225 11.05 0.90 -10.56
CA ILE A 225 9.64 0.78 -10.19
C ILE A 225 9.03 2.18 -10.06
N GLN A 226 8.03 2.45 -10.88
CA GLN A 226 7.36 3.74 -10.93
C GLN A 226 6.52 3.98 -9.67
N LYS A 227 6.49 5.22 -9.21
CA LYS A 227 5.62 5.63 -8.10
C LYS A 227 4.43 6.41 -8.66
N PRO A 228 3.21 6.14 -8.18
CA PRO A 228 2.01 6.82 -8.65
C PRO A 228 2.06 8.30 -8.23
N VAL A 229 1.96 9.20 -9.20
CA VAL A 229 1.92 10.64 -8.97
C VAL A 229 0.46 11.09 -9.00
N PRO A 230 -0.05 11.72 -7.91
CA PRO A 230 -1.42 12.19 -7.88
C PRO A 230 -1.59 13.48 -8.66
N VAL A 231 -2.76 13.66 -9.26
CA VAL A 231 -3.22 14.93 -9.85
C VAL A 231 -4.34 15.48 -8.98
N THR A 232 -4.36 16.80 -8.76
CA THR A 232 -5.49 17.47 -8.12
C THR A 232 -6.38 18.08 -9.19
N MET A 233 -7.67 17.79 -9.12
CA MET A 233 -8.69 18.29 -10.05
C MET A 233 -10.01 18.49 -9.30
N THR A 234 -11.02 19.07 -9.93
CA THR A 234 -12.36 19.16 -9.33
C THR A 234 -13.10 17.82 -9.45
N TYR A 235 -14.06 17.57 -8.57
CA TYR A 235 -14.86 16.35 -8.59
C TYR A 235 -15.67 16.22 -9.90
N GLY A 236 -16.13 17.33 -10.47
CA GLY A 236 -16.75 17.37 -11.79
C GLY A 236 -15.84 16.86 -12.91
N LYS A 237 -14.54 17.23 -12.89
CA LYS A 237 -13.54 16.69 -13.83
C LYS A 237 -13.29 15.19 -13.61
N LEU A 238 -13.27 14.73 -12.37
CA LEU A 238 -13.21 13.30 -12.09
C LEU A 238 -14.40 12.56 -12.70
N LYS A 239 -15.64 13.07 -12.56
CA LYS A 239 -16.84 12.49 -13.18
C LYS A 239 -16.72 12.36 -14.70
N GLN A 240 -16.08 13.32 -15.36
CA GLN A 240 -15.80 13.25 -16.80
C GLN A 240 -14.83 12.11 -17.14
N ILE A 241 -13.81 11.85 -16.30
CA ILE A 241 -12.84 10.77 -16.49
C ILE A 241 -13.50 9.39 -16.28
N VAL A 242 -14.26 9.22 -15.21
CA VAL A 242 -14.88 7.92 -14.87
C VAL A 242 -16.16 7.66 -15.67
N GLY A 243 -16.75 8.71 -16.25
CA GLY A 243 -17.99 8.65 -17.02
C GLY A 243 -19.14 8.06 -16.21
N GLY A 244 -19.90 7.14 -16.82
CA GLY A 244 -20.98 6.41 -16.16
C GLY A 244 -20.52 5.25 -15.27
N THR A 245 -19.21 5.09 -15.03
CA THR A 245 -18.68 3.99 -14.22
C THR A 245 -18.95 4.25 -12.73
N PRO A 246 -19.75 3.41 -12.04
CA PRO A 246 -19.96 3.56 -10.61
C PRO A 246 -18.69 3.19 -9.83
N PRO A 247 -18.46 3.77 -8.64
CA PRO A 247 -17.34 3.38 -7.81
C PRO A 247 -17.51 1.92 -7.34
N CYS A 248 -16.49 1.09 -7.53
CA CYS A 248 -16.45 -0.27 -7.00
C CYS A 248 -16.18 -0.29 -5.48
N TYR A 249 -15.68 0.82 -4.94
CA TYR A 249 -15.49 1.04 -3.51
C TYR A 249 -15.72 2.51 -3.18
N SER A 250 -16.43 2.78 -2.09
CA SER A 250 -16.67 4.14 -1.59
C SER A 250 -16.75 4.11 -0.06
N HIS A 251 -15.98 4.96 0.61
CA HIS A 251 -15.97 5.09 2.06
C HIS A 251 -15.75 6.54 2.47
N THR A 252 -16.54 7.05 3.42
CA THR A 252 -16.36 8.38 3.99
C THR A 252 -15.92 8.26 5.44
N THR A 253 -14.84 8.95 5.78
CA THR A 253 -14.40 9.16 7.15
C THR A 253 -14.84 10.57 7.59
N THR A 254 -15.64 10.66 8.64
CA THR A 254 -16.05 11.93 9.24
C THR A 254 -15.10 12.32 10.38
N ILE A 255 -14.77 13.60 10.45
CA ILE A 255 -13.98 14.23 11.50
C ILE A 255 -14.96 15.00 12.36
N ARG A 256 -15.00 14.68 13.66
CA ARG A 256 -15.92 15.29 14.63
C ARG A 256 -15.14 15.95 15.74
N ASP A 257 -15.74 16.96 16.36
CA ASP A 257 -15.22 17.53 17.59
C ASP A 257 -15.37 16.51 18.74
N GLU A 258 -14.32 16.36 19.55
CA GLU A 258 -14.35 15.55 20.77
C GLU A 258 -15.05 16.29 21.93
N GLN A 259 -15.16 17.62 21.85
CA GLN A 259 -15.77 18.43 22.90
C GLN A 259 -17.18 18.92 22.51
N GLY A 260 -18.20 18.32 23.13
CA GLY A 260 -19.50 18.95 23.35
C GLY A 260 -20.55 18.87 22.23
N SER A 261 -20.22 19.12 20.96
CA SER A 261 -21.26 19.33 19.93
C SER A 261 -21.59 18.12 19.04
N ARG A 262 -20.76 17.07 19.02
CA ARG A 262 -20.80 15.98 18.00
C ARG A 262 -20.87 16.49 16.55
N GLU A 263 -20.53 17.75 16.32
CA GLU A 263 -20.61 18.38 14.99
C GLU A 263 -19.58 17.74 14.04
N ILE A 264 -19.99 17.53 12.80
CA ILE A 264 -19.09 17.08 11.74
C ILE A 264 -18.28 18.27 11.28
N LEU A 265 -17.03 18.36 11.74
CA LEU A 265 -16.08 19.39 11.34
C LEU A 265 -15.72 19.27 9.86
N ASN A 266 -15.53 18.04 9.38
CA ASN A 266 -15.09 17.75 8.02
C ASN A 266 -15.37 16.30 7.61
N SER A 267 -15.35 16.01 6.32
CA SER A 267 -15.49 14.66 5.77
C SER A 267 -14.42 14.40 4.69
N ILE A 268 -13.89 13.19 4.68
CA ILE A 268 -12.98 12.71 3.64
C ILE A 268 -13.61 11.50 2.98
N THR A 269 -13.91 11.61 1.70
CA THR A 269 -14.48 10.52 0.90
C THR A 269 -13.41 9.90 0.00
N TYR A 270 -13.30 8.58 0.08
CA TYR A 270 -12.43 7.74 -0.71
C TYR A 270 -13.27 6.94 -1.69
N GLU A 271 -13.00 7.08 -2.98
CA GLU A 271 -13.68 6.34 -4.04
C GLU A 271 -12.67 5.63 -4.93
N GLN A 272 -13.06 4.47 -5.44
CA GLN A 272 -12.28 3.74 -6.44
C GLN A 272 -13.17 3.28 -7.57
N TYR A 273 -12.66 3.39 -8.79
CA TYR A 273 -13.30 3.03 -10.02
C TYR A 273 -12.41 2.06 -10.79
N ILE A 274 -13.02 1.03 -11.36
CA ILE A 274 -12.37 0.11 -12.30
C ILE A 274 -12.93 0.46 -13.66
N LEU A 275 -12.13 1.15 -14.48
CA LEU A 275 -12.51 1.51 -15.84
C LEU A 275 -12.47 0.24 -16.70
N LYS A 276 -13.48 0.05 -17.54
CA LYS A 276 -13.44 -1.01 -18.56
C LYS A 276 -12.30 -0.68 -19.52
N GLY A 277 -11.25 -1.49 -19.53
CA GLY A 277 -10.11 -1.27 -20.40
C GLY A 277 -10.46 -1.47 -21.88
N GLU A 278 -9.81 -0.72 -22.76
CA GLU A 278 -9.54 -1.17 -24.13
C GLU A 278 -8.82 -2.53 -24.05
N LYS A 279 -9.15 -3.44 -24.98
CA LYS A 279 -8.68 -4.83 -25.01
C LYS A 279 -7.18 -4.92 -24.74
N ARG A 280 -6.78 -5.72 -23.75
CA ARG A 280 -5.36 -5.95 -23.41
C ARG A 280 -4.73 -6.76 -24.55
N HIS A 281 -3.60 -6.27 -25.09
CA HIS A 281 -2.79 -7.01 -26.05
C HIS A 281 -2.32 -8.33 -25.42
N GLU A 282 -2.67 -9.42 -26.09
CA GLU A 282 -2.12 -10.77 -25.93
C GLU A 282 -0.62 -10.81 -26.25
#